data_AF-A0A1M5FFD4-F1
#
_entry.id   AF-A0A1M5FFD4-F1
#
_cell.length_a   1.000
_cell.length_b   1.000
_cell.length_c   1.000
_cell.angle_alpha   90.00
_cell.angle_beta   90.00
_cell.angle_gamma   90.00
#
_symmetry.space_group_name_H-M   'P 1'
#
loop_
_entity.id
_entity.type
_entity.pdbx_description
1 polymer ?
#
loop_
_entity_poly.entity_id
_entity_poly.type
_entity_poly.pdbx_seq_one_letter_code
_entity_poly.pdbx_strand_id
1 'polypeptide(L)'
;MKKYIPLLLCAISFHTMALGGFESLTETQQNVTKSIVNQLGVDDPDNTIKKEIYDTSSWAFDGQWGSYWTGLNELASSKYKDGKEKGVIEISLNNAKSGTIFLTYVYKPEARQIVIFQKQIRHGSKKLLLDEFAKRKADKEKYELRHEEDNYGLLQETGKVEFEFYHVSGDTGSLVYSNQRIINL
;
A
#
# COMPACT_ATOMS: atom_id res chain seq x y z
N MET A 1 -49.84 23.96 -21.21
CA MET A 1 -49.00 23.48 -20.07
C MET A 1 -48.22 22.21 -20.46
N LYS A 2 -47.20 22.28 -21.32
CA LYS A 2 -46.35 21.10 -21.70
C LYS A 2 -44.99 21.54 -22.28
N LYS A 3 -44.21 22.41 -21.62
CA LYS A 3 -42.93 22.90 -22.18
C LYS A 3 -41.70 22.88 -21.25
N TYR A 4 -41.78 22.28 -20.06
CA TYR A 4 -40.65 22.28 -19.11
C TYR A 4 -40.10 20.90 -18.72
N ILE A 5 -40.61 19.82 -19.31
CA ILE A 5 -40.19 18.44 -18.96
C ILE A 5 -38.76 18.07 -19.42
N PRO A 6 -38.19 18.56 -20.54
CA PRO A 6 -36.86 18.10 -20.96
C PRO A 6 -35.72 18.75 -20.16
N LEU A 7 -35.95 19.86 -19.45
CA LEU A 7 -34.91 20.54 -18.67
C LEU A 7 -34.63 19.82 -17.34
N LEU A 8 -35.63 19.14 -16.78
CA LEU A 8 -35.49 18.41 -15.50
C LEU A 8 -34.73 17.08 -15.67
N LEU A 9 -34.81 16.44 -16.85
CA LEU A 9 -34.07 15.19 -17.10
C LEU A 9 -32.57 15.40 -17.27
N CYS A 10 -32.12 16.57 -17.76
CA CYS A 10 -30.69 16.87 -17.89
C CYS A 10 -30.01 17.21 -16.56
N ALA A 11 -30.78 17.56 -15.52
CA ALA A 11 -30.26 17.86 -14.19
C ALA A 11 -29.98 16.59 -13.35
N ILE A 12 -30.61 15.47 -13.69
CA ILE A 12 -30.50 14.21 -12.93
C ILE A 12 -29.35 13.33 -13.49
N SER A 13 -28.91 13.55 -14.73
CA SER A 13 -27.80 12.80 -15.35
C SER A 13 -26.41 13.14 -14.81
N PHE A 14 -26.26 14.10 -13.89
CA PHE A 14 -24.98 14.43 -13.27
C PHE A 14 -24.76 13.83 -11.87
N HIS A 15 -25.72 13.05 -11.34
CA HIS A 15 -25.59 12.46 -9.99
C HIS A 15 -25.13 10.99 -9.98
N THR A 16 -24.82 10.40 -11.15
CA THR A 16 -24.44 8.97 -11.25
C THR A 16 -22.94 8.70 -11.23
N MET A 17 -22.07 9.69 -10.98
CA MET A 17 -20.62 9.50 -10.83
C MET A 17 -20.10 9.71 -9.39
N ALA A 18 -20.87 9.33 -8.37
CA ALA A 18 -20.47 9.47 -6.96
C ALA A 18 -20.54 8.18 -6.13
N LEU A 19 -20.59 7.00 -6.76
CA LEU A 19 -20.75 5.73 -6.04
C LEU A 19 -19.46 5.01 -5.66
N GLY A 20 -18.29 5.66 -5.75
CA GLY A 20 -17.03 5.02 -5.36
C GLY A 20 -15.83 5.94 -5.21
N GLY A 21 -16.03 7.21 -4.82
CA GLY A 21 -14.95 8.18 -4.62
C GLY A 21 -14.37 8.14 -3.20
N PHE A 22 -13.41 9.03 -2.91
CA PHE A 22 -12.83 9.19 -1.58
C PHE A 22 -13.87 9.34 -0.45
N GLU A 23 -14.97 10.03 -0.73
CA GLU A 23 -16.05 10.28 0.23
C GLU A 23 -16.84 9.03 0.62
N SER A 24 -16.74 7.92 -0.13
CA SER A 24 -17.38 6.65 0.24
C SER A 24 -16.56 5.82 1.22
N LEU A 25 -15.33 6.24 1.54
CA LEU A 25 -14.47 5.57 2.52
C LEU A 25 -14.98 5.83 3.94
N THR A 26 -14.70 4.89 4.85
CA THR A 26 -14.96 5.09 6.29
C THR A 26 -14.12 6.24 6.84
N GLU A 27 -14.56 6.86 7.95
CA GLU A 27 -13.84 7.97 8.58
C GLU A 27 -12.36 7.64 8.87
N THR A 28 -12.09 6.44 9.40
CA THR A 28 -10.72 5.99 9.65
C THR A 28 -9.89 5.92 8.36
N GLN A 29 -10.44 5.35 7.29
CA GLN A 29 -9.76 5.25 6.00
C GLN A 29 -9.52 6.64 5.39
N GLN A 30 -10.48 7.54 5.54
CA GLN A 30 -10.32 8.94 5.12
C GLN A 30 -9.21 9.65 5.89
N ASN A 31 -9.16 9.47 7.21
CA ASN A 31 -8.17 10.12 8.07
C ASN A 31 -6.74 9.62 7.76
N VAL A 32 -6.59 8.32 7.50
CA VAL A 32 -5.34 7.72 7.07
C VAL A 32 -4.85 8.37 5.76
N THR A 33 -5.66 8.37 4.70
CA THR A 33 -5.20 8.89 3.39
C THR A 33 -5.01 10.40 3.41
N LYS A 34 -5.83 11.16 4.14
CA LYS A 34 -5.61 12.60 4.39
C LYS A 34 -4.25 12.83 5.04
N SER A 35 -3.89 12.04 6.04
CA SER A 35 -2.59 12.15 6.74
C SER A 35 -1.42 11.86 5.79
N ILE A 36 -1.55 10.83 4.93
CA ILE A 36 -0.55 10.52 3.91
C ILE A 36 -0.37 11.70 2.96
N VAL A 37 -1.44 12.17 2.31
CA VAL A 37 -1.37 13.28 1.33
C VAL A 37 -0.82 14.55 1.97
N ASN A 38 -1.29 14.88 3.18
CA ASN A 38 -0.81 16.04 3.93
C ASN A 38 0.67 15.95 4.27
N GLN A 39 1.20 14.75 4.57
CA GLN A 39 2.61 14.56 4.87
C GLN A 39 3.48 14.49 3.62
N LEU A 40 2.94 13.99 2.51
CA LEU A 40 3.60 14.07 1.21
C LEU A 40 3.65 15.50 0.68
N GLY A 41 2.76 16.39 1.13
CA GLY A 41 2.69 17.78 0.66
C GLY A 41 2.19 17.88 -0.78
N VAL A 42 1.34 16.94 -1.20
CA VAL A 42 0.74 16.88 -2.53
C VAL A 42 -0.57 17.66 -2.53
N ASP A 43 -0.77 18.48 -3.56
CA ASP A 43 -2.05 19.15 -3.78
C ASP A 43 -3.06 18.15 -4.37
N ASP A 44 -4.24 18.06 -3.77
CA ASP A 44 -5.28 17.08 -4.13
C ASP A 44 -6.68 17.64 -3.86
N PRO A 45 -7.10 18.67 -4.63
CA PRO A 45 -8.36 19.38 -4.41
C PRO A 45 -9.60 18.55 -4.79
N ASP A 46 -9.46 17.56 -5.66
CA ASP A 46 -10.55 16.71 -6.15
C ASP A 46 -10.60 15.32 -5.50
N ASN A 47 -9.71 15.07 -4.54
CA ASN A 47 -9.54 13.80 -3.82
C ASN A 47 -9.10 12.59 -4.67
N THR A 48 -8.64 12.80 -5.90
CA THR A 48 -8.19 11.71 -6.77
C THR A 48 -6.97 11.01 -6.18
N ILE A 49 -6.02 11.76 -5.62
CA ILE A 49 -4.78 11.19 -5.07
C ILE A 49 -5.06 10.45 -3.76
N LYS A 50 -5.89 10.99 -2.88
CA LYS A 50 -6.36 10.29 -1.67
C LYS A 50 -7.02 8.96 -2.00
N LYS A 51 -7.81 8.91 -3.07
CA LYS A 51 -8.48 7.69 -3.53
C LYS A 51 -7.49 6.67 -4.09
N GLU A 52 -6.55 7.10 -4.93
CA GLU A 52 -5.56 6.21 -5.54
C GLU A 52 -4.61 5.61 -4.48
N ILE A 53 -4.22 6.40 -3.47
CA ILE A 53 -3.44 5.93 -2.31
C ILE A 53 -4.20 4.83 -1.57
N TYR A 54 -5.50 5.05 -1.33
CA TYR A 54 -6.35 4.05 -0.69
C TYR A 54 -6.44 2.79 -1.54
N ASP A 55 -6.79 2.89 -2.82
CA ASP A 55 -7.00 1.74 -3.68
C ASP A 55 -5.74 0.87 -3.78
N THR A 56 -4.57 1.49 -3.94
CA THR A 56 -3.27 0.81 -4.03
C THR A 56 -2.89 0.08 -2.72
N SER A 57 -3.45 0.50 -1.60
CA SER A 57 -3.05 0.05 -0.26
C SER A 57 -4.20 -0.54 0.56
N SER A 58 -5.38 -0.68 -0.05
CA SER A 58 -6.66 -1.01 0.61
C SER A 58 -6.58 -2.32 1.38
N TRP A 59 -5.93 -3.33 0.78
CA TRP A 59 -5.67 -4.64 1.39
C TRP A 59 -4.96 -4.58 2.75
N ALA A 60 -4.20 -3.52 3.02
CA ALA A 60 -3.49 -3.33 4.28
C ALA A 60 -4.41 -2.81 5.41
N PHE A 61 -5.54 -2.19 5.04
CA PHE A 61 -6.50 -1.58 5.96
C PHE A 61 -7.72 -2.49 6.23
N ASP A 62 -7.74 -3.70 5.68
CA ASP A 62 -8.82 -4.67 5.89
C ASP A 62 -8.83 -5.24 7.30
N GLY A 63 -9.95 -5.10 8.01
CA GLY A 63 -10.13 -5.64 9.36
C GLY A 63 -9.64 -4.71 10.47
N GLN A 64 -9.37 -5.27 11.65
CA GLN A 64 -8.82 -4.50 12.78
C GLN A 64 -7.30 -4.44 12.70
N TRP A 65 -6.75 -3.24 12.84
CA TRP A 65 -5.32 -3.00 12.80
C TRP A 65 -4.90 -1.98 13.85
N GLY A 66 -3.69 -2.12 14.35
CA GLY A 66 -2.96 -1.07 15.04
C GLY A 66 -2.00 -0.40 14.07
N SER A 67 -1.87 0.93 14.11
CA SER A 67 -0.96 1.67 13.24
C SER A 67 -0.04 2.60 14.00
N TYR A 68 1.16 2.81 13.45
CA TYR A 68 2.03 3.91 13.83
C TYR A 68 2.60 4.57 12.59
N TRP A 69 2.79 5.88 12.65
CA TRP A 69 3.28 6.71 11.56
C TRP A 69 4.66 7.20 11.95
N THR A 70 5.63 7.04 11.06
CA THR A 70 6.97 7.57 11.27
C THR A 70 7.28 8.58 10.17
N GLY A 71 7.71 9.77 10.60
CA GLY A 71 8.25 10.82 9.74
C GLY A 71 9.73 11.05 10.01
N LEU A 72 10.32 12.04 9.32
CA LEU A 72 11.73 12.37 9.53
C LEU A 72 12.01 13.05 10.88
N ASN A 73 11.00 13.59 11.56
CA ASN A 73 11.17 14.34 12.80
C ASN A 73 11.46 13.47 14.04
N GLU A 74 11.01 12.22 14.02
CA GLU A 74 11.12 11.30 15.17
C GLU A 74 12.54 10.78 15.39
N LEU A 75 13.35 10.68 14.33
CA LEU A 75 14.74 10.26 14.45
C LEU A 75 15.53 11.26 15.28
N ALA A 76 16.14 10.81 16.38
CA ALA A 76 16.88 11.66 17.32
C ALA A 76 17.91 12.57 16.63
N SER A 77 18.65 12.04 15.67
CA SER A 77 19.68 12.72 14.88
C SER A 77 19.16 13.55 13.70
N SER A 78 17.85 13.55 13.44
CA SER A 78 17.27 14.29 12.33
C SER A 78 17.40 15.80 12.51
N LYS A 79 17.66 16.51 11.42
CA LYS A 79 17.60 17.97 11.36
C LYS A 79 16.17 18.51 11.20
N TYR A 80 15.22 17.64 10.84
CA TYR A 80 13.82 18.00 10.57
C TYR A 80 12.97 17.98 11.85
N LYS A 81 13.33 18.77 12.86
CA LYS A 81 12.70 18.71 14.19
C LYS A 81 11.37 19.47 14.32
N ASP A 82 11.09 20.39 13.41
CA ASP A 82 9.88 21.22 13.46
C ASP A 82 8.62 20.53 12.92
N GLY A 83 8.76 19.32 12.37
CA GLY A 83 7.65 18.54 11.79
C GLY A 83 7.04 19.16 10.54
N LYS A 84 7.67 20.19 9.95
CA LYS A 84 7.17 20.85 8.73
C LYS A 84 7.61 20.16 7.46
N GLU A 85 8.58 19.25 7.55
CA GLU A 85 9.07 18.48 6.42
C GLU A 85 7.93 17.71 5.74
N LYS A 86 8.05 17.60 4.42
CA LYS A 86 7.11 16.93 3.54
C LYS A 86 7.85 16.08 2.53
N GLY A 87 7.18 15.01 2.13
CA GLY A 87 7.60 14.19 1.00
C GLY A 87 7.89 12.75 1.37
N VAL A 88 7.93 12.40 2.66
CA VAL A 88 8.02 11.01 3.09
C VAL A 88 7.13 10.71 4.29
N ILE A 89 6.51 9.54 4.27
CA ILE A 89 5.78 8.98 5.40
C ILE A 89 5.86 7.45 5.34
N GLU A 90 6.13 6.82 6.48
CA GLU A 90 5.98 5.38 6.63
C GLU A 90 4.83 5.07 7.59
N ILE A 91 4.01 4.11 7.18
CA ILE A 91 2.92 3.57 7.99
C ILE A 91 3.28 2.14 8.32
N SER A 92 3.42 1.87 9.62
CA SER A 92 3.50 0.51 10.15
C SER A 92 2.11 0.09 10.59
N LEU A 93 1.64 -1.05 10.10
CA LEU A 93 0.33 -1.64 10.40
C LEU A 93 0.54 -3.04 10.97
N ASN A 94 -0.14 -3.36 12.06
CA ASN A 94 -0.21 -4.72 12.57
C ASN A 94 -1.64 -5.24 12.46
N ASN A 95 -1.82 -6.33 11.75
CA ASN A 95 -3.10 -6.93 11.46
C ASN A 95 -3.06 -8.44 11.75
N ALA A 96 -4.00 -8.94 12.57
CA ALA A 96 -4.00 -10.34 12.98
C ALA A 96 -4.12 -11.34 11.80
N LYS A 97 -4.77 -10.95 10.70
CA LYS A 97 -4.97 -11.77 9.51
C LYS A 97 -3.84 -11.60 8.50
N SER A 98 -3.36 -10.37 8.32
CA SER A 98 -2.42 -10.02 7.26
C SER A 98 -0.96 -9.95 7.73
N GLY A 99 -0.68 -10.03 9.03
CA GLY A 99 0.66 -9.91 9.59
C GLY A 99 1.07 -8.45 9.80
N THR A 100 2.38 -8.18 9.80
CA THR A 100 2.91 -6.82 9.93
C THR A 100 3.17 -6.23 8.55
N ILE A 101 2.67 -5.03 8.28
CA ILE A 101 2.76 -4.36 6.99
C ILE A 101 3.45 -3.01 7.17
N PHE A 102 4.35 -2.68 6.25
CA PHE A 102 5.00 -1.37 6.15
C PHE A 102 4.68 -0.78 4.79
N LEU A 103 4.16 0.44 4.79
CA LEU A 103 3.86 1.22 3.60
C LEU A 103 4.66 2.52 3.67
N THR A 104 5.73 2.62 2.89
CA THR A 104 6.54 3.83 2.79
C THR A 104 6.15 4.57 1.53
N TYR A 105 5.63 5.79 1.67
CA TYR A 105 5.30 6.67 0.57
C TYR A 105 6.38 7.74 0.45
N VAL A 106 6.88 7.94 -0.77
CA VAL A 106 7.88 8.96 -1.08
C VAL A 106 7.40 9.77 -2.27
N TYR A 107 7.19 11.07 -2.08
CA TYR A 107 6.86 11.99 -3.15
C TYR A 107 8.12 12.41 -3.91
N LYS A 108 8.10 12.25 -5.24
CA LYS A 108 9.12 12.66 -6.20
C LYS A 108 8.56 13.77 -7.09
N PRO A 109 8.63 15.05 -6.65
CA PRO A 109 8.04 16.18 -7.39
C PRO A 109 8.62 16.33 -8.80
N GLU A 110 9.90 16.02 -8.99
CA GLU A 110 10.59 16.08 -10.30
C GLU A 110 10.00 15.12 -11.34
N ALA A 111 9.41 14.01 -10.89
CA ALA A 111 8.77 13.02 -11.73
C ALA A 111 7.24 13.07 -11.67
N ARG A 112 6.66 13.94 -10.83
CA ARG A 112 5.23 13.99 -10.51
C ARG A 112 4.69 12.61 -10.10
N GLN A 113 5.40 11.95 -9.20
CA GLN A 113 5.08 10.58 -8.79
C GLN A 113 5.17 10.40 -7.29
N ILE A 114 4.30 9.54 -6.75
CA ILE A 114 4.45 8.96 -5.42
C ILE A 114 4.96 7.53 -5.61
N VAL A 115 6.15 7.26 -5.08
CA VAL A 115 6.72 5.91 -5.03
C VAL A 115 6.29 5.26 -3.72
N ILE A 116 5.78 4.04 -3.81
CA ILE A 116 5.32 3.28 -2.65
C ILE A 116 6.21 2.05 -2.52
N PHE A 117 6.84 1.89 -1.36
CA PHE A 117 7.49 0.65 -0.96
C PHE A 117 6.55 -0.09 -0.03
N GLN A 118 6.18 -1.31 -0.41
CA GLN A 118 5.29 -2.14 0.40
C GLN A 118 6.07 -3.35 0.90
N LYS A 119 6.01 -3.59 2.21
CA LYS A 119 6.53 -4.82 2.82
C LYS A 119 5.46 -5.45 3.69
N GLN A 120 5.32 -6.76 3.62
CA GLN A 120 4.44 -7.53 4.50
C GLN A 120 5.22 -8.72 5.07
N ILE A 121 5.23 -8.85 6.38
CA ILE A 121 5.86 -9.95 7.11
C ILE A 121 4.77 -10.86 7.64
N ARG A 122 4.84 -12.13 7.24
CA ARG A 122 4.00 -13.21 7.77
C ARG A 122 4.86 -14.26 8.43
N HIS A 123 4.40 -14.76 9.57
CA HIS A 123 5.03 -15.87 10.28
C HIS A 123 4.21 -17.14 10.09
N GLY A 124 4.88 -18.28 10.03
CA GLY A 124 4.24 -19.57 9.85
C GLY A 124 5.12 -20.72 10.31
N SER A 125 4.60 -21.94 10.20
CA SER A 125 5.40 -23.14 10.41
C SER A 125 6.39 -23.33 9.25
N LYS A 126 7.54 -23.93 9.55
CA LYS A 126 8.54 -24.27 8.53
C LYS A 126 7.93 -25.09 7.39
N LYS A 127 7.09 -26.08 7.73
CA LYS A 127 6.41 -26.93 6.74
C LYS A 127 5.55 -26.10 5.77
N LEU A 128 4.67 -25.25 6.29
CA LEU A 128 3.79 -24.42 5.47
C LEU A 128 4.59 -23.52 4.52
N LEU A 129 5.69 -22.94 5.00
CA LEU A 129 6.53 -22.04 4.21
C LEU A 129 7.31 -22.78 3.12
N LEU A 130 7.86 -23.96 3.41
CA LEU A 130 8.54 -24.79 2.41
C LEU A 130 7.56 -25.30 1.35
N ASP A 131 6.35 -25.68 1.74
CA ASP A 131 5.29 -26.11 0.83
C ASP A 131 4.89 -24.97 -0.12
N GLU A 132 4.67 -23.76 0.40
CA GLU A 132 4.33 -22.59 -0.43
C GLU A 132 5.51 -22.18 -1.33
N PHE A 133 6.74 -22.18 -0.81
CA PHE A 133 7.93 -21.91 -1.62
C PHE A 133 8.08 -22.90 -2.77
N ALA A 134 7.95 -24.21 -2.50
CA ALA A 134 8.04 -25.24 -3.53
C ALA A 134 6.95 -25.08 -4.60
N LYS A 135 5.72 -24.77 -4.18
CA LYS A 135 4.59 -24.50 -5.08
C LYS A 135 4.87 -23.29 -5.98
N ARG A 136 5.31 -22.16 -5.41
CA ARG A 136 5.60 -20.93 -6.17
C ARG A 136 6.82 -21.10 -7.08
N LYS A 137 7.86 -21.77 -6.59
CA LYS A 137 9.06 -22.11 -7.37
C LYS A 137 8.75 -22.99 -8.58
N ALA A 138 7.73 -23.85 -8.50
CA ALA A 138 7.30 -24.71 -9.60
C ALA A 138 6.54 -23.94 -10.70
N ASP A 139 5.89 -22.82 -10.36
CA ASP A 139 5.20 -21.95 -11.31
C ASP A 139 6.19 -21.00 -12.01
N LYS A 140 6.88 -21.54 -13.02
CA LYS A 140 7.92 -20.82 -13.79
C LYS A 140 7.39 -19.74 -14.72
N GLU A 141 6.08 -19.75 -15.02
CA GLU A 141 5.47 -18.68 -15.81
C GLU A 141 5.34 -17.42 -14.96
N LYS A 142 4.95 -17.59 -13.69
CA LYS A 142 4.74 -16.48 -12.77
C LYS A 142 5.97 -16.09 -11.96
N TYR A 143 6.86 -17.03 -11.63
CA TYR A 143 7.97 -16.80 -10.71
C TYR A 143 9.34 -17.16 -11.27
N GLU A 144 10.29 -16.27 -11.02
CA GLU A 144 11.72 -16.48 -11.19
C GLU A 144 12.37 -16.80 -9.85
N LEU A 145 13.17 -17.87 -9.82
CA LEU A 145 14.06 -18.14 -8.69
C LEU A 145 15.27 -17.22 -8.78
N ARG A 146 15.51 -16.41 -7.75
CA ARG A 146 16.64 -15.47 -7.71
C ARG A 146 17.75 -15.96 -6.80
N HIS A 147 17.40 -16.62 -5.69
CA HIS A 147 18.35 -17.19 -4.74
C HIS A 147 17.74 -18.35 -3.96
N GLU A 148 18.55 -19.33 -3.56
CA GLU A 148 18.15 -20.45 -2.71
C GLU A 148 19.35 -21.00 -1.94
N GLU A 149 19.17 -21.15 -0.63
CA GLU A 149 20.09 -21.80 0.30
C GLU A 149 19.28 -22.69 1.26
N ASP A 150 19.97 -23.44 2.14
CA ASP A 150 19.35 -24.42 3.04
C ASP A 150 18.19 -23.87 3.88
N ASN A 151 18.25 -22.59 4.27
CA ASN A 151 17.26 -21.95 5.11
C ASN A 151 16.68 -20.63 4.53
N TYR A 152 17.04 -20.27 3.30
CA TYR A 152 16.60 -19.05 2.63
C TYR A 152 16.13 -19.31 1.20
N GLY A 153 15.10 -18.59 0.75
CA GLY A 153 14.67 -18.60 -0.63
C GLY A 153 14.22 -17.22 -1.08
N LEU A 154 14.53 -16.86 -2.32
CA LEU A 154 14.07 -15.62 -2.94
C LEU A 154 13.43 -15.91 -4.28
N LEU A 155 12.13 -15.64 -4.36
CA LEU A 155 11.38 -15.63 -5.62
C LEU A 155 11.06 -14.19 -6.02
N GLN A 156 11.01 -13.94 -7.31
CA GLN A 156 10.51 -12.69 -7.89
C GLN A 156 9.36 -13.02 -8.84
N GLU A 157 8.28 -12.23 -8.82
CA GLU A 157 7.25 -12.35 -9.86
C GLU A 157 7.81 -11.82 -11.20
N THR A 158 7.71 -12.63 -12.25
CA THR A 158 8.32 -12.39 -13.56
C THR A 158 7.97 -11.00 -14.09
N GLY A 159 8.99 -10.22 -14.44
CA GLY A 159 8.83 -8.87 -14.99
C GLY A 159 8.34 -7.79 -14.01
N LYS A 160 8.22 -8.09 -12.72
CA LYS A 160 7.75 -7.13 -11.70
C LYS A 160 8.78 -6.88 -10.61
N VAL A 161 8.74 -5.70 -10.00
CA VAL A 161 9.48 -5.39 -8.77
C VAL A 161 8.67 -5.90 -7.58
N GLU A 162 8.55 -7.22 -7.50
CA GLU A 162 7.75 -7.93 -6.49
C GLU A 162 8.47 -9.22 -6.09
N PHE A 163 8.84 -9.29 -4.82
CA PHE A 163 9.73 -10.30 -4.27
C PHE A 163 9.09 -11.00 -3.07
N GLU A 164 9.38 -12.29 -2.97
CA GLU A 164 9.00 -13.14 -1.85
C GLU A 164 10.28 -13.70 -1.20
N PHE A 165 10.58 -13.26 0.01
CA PHE A 165 11.72 -13.73 0.81
C PHE A 165 11.23 -14.75 1.82
N TYR A 166 11.73 -15.97 1.70
CA TYR A 166 11.46 -17.08 2.61
C TYR A 166 12.66 -17.26 3.52
N HIS A 167 12.41 -17.39 4.81
CA HIS A 167 13.41 -17.78 5.80
C HIS A 167 12.80 -18.76 6.79
N VAL A 168 13.47 -19.87 7.05
CA VAL A 168 13.02 -20.89 8.02
C VAL A 168 14.10 -21.18 9.06
N SER A 169 13.69 -21.42 10.31
CA SER A 169 14.60 -21.82 11.38
C SER A 169 13.83 -22.61 12.44
N GLY A 170 14.42 -23.72 12.92
CA GLY A 170 13.70 -24.68 13.75
C GLY A 170 12.41 -25.15 13.09
N ASP A 171 11.28 -25.04 13.80
CA ASP A 171 9.94 -25.41 13.31
C ASP A 171 9.13 -24.24 12.75
N THR A 172 9.70 -23.04 12.69
CA THR A 172 9.02 -21.82 12.26
C THR A 172 9.75 -21.14 11.10
N GLY A 173 9.16 -20.08 10.59
CA GLY A 173 9.81 -19.20 9.64
C GLY A 173 9.01 -17.93 9.38
N SER A 174 9.49 -17.16 8.41
CA SER A 174 8.87 -15.95 7.93
C SER A 174 8.85 -15.90 6.41
N LEU A 175 7.77 -15.34 5.88
CA LEU A 175 7.65 -14.90 4.50
C LEU A 175 7.52 -13.39 4.48
N VAL A 176 8.43 -12.73 3.76
CA VAL A 176 8.37 -11.30 3.50
C VAL A 176 7.98 -11.08 2.05
N TYR A 177 6.83 -10.45 1.83
CA TYR A 177 6.49 -9.87 0.54
C TYR A 177 7.09 -8.47 0.47
N SER A 178 7.79 -8.14 -0.60
CA SER A 178 8.32 -6.80 -0.84
C SER A 178 8.04 -6.38 -2.27
N ASN A 179 7.36 -5.26 -2.47
CA ASN A 179 7.12 -4.75 -3.80
C ASN A 179 7.27 -3.22 -3.85
N GLN A 180 7.26 -2.71 -5.08
CA GLN A 180 7.16 -1.29 -5.35
C GLN A 180 5.98 -0.99 -6.26
N ARG A 181 5.34 0.16 -6.03
CA ARG A 181 4.27 0.71 -6.85
C ARG A 181 4.50 2.21 -7.07
N ILE A 182 3.88 2.74 -8.12
CA ILE A 182 3.93 4.17 -8.46
C ILE A 182 2.50 4.66 -8.62
N ILE A 183 2.22 5.83 -8.06
CA ILE A 183 1.04 6.65 -8.37
C ILE A 183 1.54 7.88 -9.14
N ASN A 184 0.96 8.14 -10.30
CA ASN A 184 1.26 9.34 -11.09
C ASN A 184 0.35 10.51 -10.68
N LEU A 185 0.87 11.74 -10.70
CA LEU A 185 0.21 12.99 -10.31
C LEU A 185 0.07 13.99 -11.47
#